data_AF-A0A093YTM0-F1
#
_entry.id   AF-A0A093YTM0-F1
#
_cell.length_a   1.000
_cell.length_b   1.000
_cell.length_c   1.000
_cell.angle_alpha   90.00
_cell.angle_beta   90.00
_cell.angle_gamma   90.00
#
_symmetry.space_group_name_H-M   'P 1'
#
loop_
_entity.id
_entity.type
_entity.pdbx_description
1 polymer ?
#
loop_
_entity_poly.entity_id
_entity_poly.type
_entity_poly.pdbx_seq_one_letter_code
_entity_poly.pdbx_strand_id
1 'polypeptide(L)'
;MSYSIPTGVFFSFVFASLLENVSAGEIIFADLPLVPNYAKAHGILMGLAFVVVLPSGAIFMRLLKSKRKATVWVHVGVQLVGWVLMISGLAMGAKVGKILDRLENNAHTILGTVVVALMLLQPVFGYFHHRRFMATQKRGKLTLFHIWYGRILILLGMLNGGFGLKLAANSTGGEIAYGVVAGIIGATYLAVMVHFEITGGINNRAAWGKDWPYYNDATLRDGEVLAAEIQYRMSSEASPTRILLIIDVQRCLFDPPNPVPDSTRILHNLETVLARERAASPPTKVIWIRHNEDDDPEFRPYTEPWEIVQNDAFHIQENEVIVDKTTPDSFHETSLASHVETACFNPQTLQLVIIGMQSDFCVQTTARRAIARYPSARVSVVHGAHGTYDDESSGRSAEEVSEQIERELKNEGIIIEDIN
;
A
#
# COMPACT_ATOMS: atom_id res chain seq x y z
N MET A 1 -10.60 -38.66 3.49
CA MET A 1 -10.51 -38.13 4.87
C MET A 1 -9.41 -37.09 4.89
N SER A 2 -9.77 -35.82 4.78
CA SER A 2 -8.86 -34.68 4.85
C SER A 2 -8.81 -34.21 6.30
N TYR A 3 -7.70 -34.52 6.99
CA TYR A 3 -7.45 -33.99 8.33
C TYR A 3 -6.85 -32.58 8.20
N SER A 4 -7.69 -31.55 8.28
CA SER A 4 -7.23 -30.18 8.51
C SER A 4 -7.09 -29.97 10.01
N ILE A 5 -5.86 -29.93 10.51
CA ILE A 5 -5.59 -29.46 11.87
C ILE A 5 -5.77 -27.93 11.87
N PRO A 6 -6.69 -27.37 12.68
CA PRO A 6 -6.83 -25.92 12.79
C PRO A 6 -5.50 -25.31 13.23
N THR A 7 -5.07 -24.22 12.59
CA THR A 7 -3.80 -23.54 12.88
C THR A 7 -3.63 -23.19 14.36
N GLY A 8 -4.73 -22.89 15.07
CA GLY A 8 -4.73 -22.67 16.52
C GLY A 8 -4.33 -23.89 17.36
N VAL A 9 -4.63 -25.11 16.92
CA VAL A 9 -4.25 -26.36 17.62
C VAL A 9 -2.77 -26.65 17.45
N PHE A 10 -2.19 -26.36 16.28
CA PHE A 10 -0.75 -26.50 16.06
C PHE A 10 0.06 -25.53 16.94
N PHE A 11 -0.37 -24.27 17.07
CA PHE A 11 0.28 -23.29 17.94
C PHE A 11 0.14 -23.62 19.43
N SER A 12 -1.01 -24.13 19.88
CA SER A 12 -1.20 -24.55 21.27
C SER A 12 -0.34 -25.77 21.64
N PHE A 13 -0.15 -26.74 20.74
CA PHE A 13 0.73 -27.89 20.99
C PHE A 13 2.21 -27.50 21.04
N VAL A 14 2.65 -26.57 20.18
CA VAL A 14 4.02 -26.06 20.19
C VAL A 14 4.28 -25.21 21.45
N PHE A 15 3.31 -24.38 21.86
CA PHE A 15 3.42 -23.53 23.05
C PHE A 15 3.35 -24.34 24.35
N ALA A 16 2.50 -25.37 24.42
CA ALA A 16 2.44 -26.30 25.54
C ALA A 16 3.73 -27.13 25.66
N SER A 17 4.27 -27.63 24.55
CA SER A 17 5.55 -28.38 24.55
C SER A 17 6.77 -27.53 24.93
N LEU A 18 6.74 -26.22 24.63
CA LEU A 18 7.77 -25.25 25.03
C LEU A 18 7.72 -24.92 26.53
N LEU A 19 6.56 -25.00 27.17
CA LEU A 19 6.38 -24.71 28.61
C LEU A 19 6.44 -25.96 29.50
N GLU A 20 6.03 -27.13 28.99
CA GLU A 20 6.11 -28.41 29.73
C GLU A 20 7.55 -28.83 30.02
N ASN A 21 8.52 -28.46 29.17
CA ASN A 21 9.95 -28.71 29.41
C ASN A 21 10.61 -27.75 30.41
N VAL A 22 9.86 -26.80 30.99
CA VAL A 22 10.40 -25.85 31.98
C VAL A 22 10.21 -26.35 33.42
N SER A 23 9.35 -27.34 33.66
CA SER A 23 8.99 -27.76 35.03
C SER A 23 9.56 -29.09 35.53
N ALA A 24 10.46 -29.77 34.80
CA ALA A 24 11.05 -31.02 35.27
C ALA A 24 12.58 -31.04 35.20
N GLY A 25 13.23 -31.16 36.36
CA GLY A 25 14.57 -31.77 36.45
C GLY A 25 15.56 -31.05 37.35
N GLU A 26 15.96 -31.72 38.43
CA GLU A 26 17.14 -31.45 39.27
C GLU A 26 18.45 -31.38 38.45
N ILE A 27 18.73 -30.31 37.70
CA ILE A 27 20.03 -30.13 37.03
C ILE A 27 20.38 -28.65 36.92
N ILE A 28 21.02 -28.08 37.95
CA ILE A 28 21.75 -26.81 37.82
C ILE A 28 23.25 -27.09 37.68
N PHE A 29 23.78 -28.12 38.37
CA PHE A 29 25.21 -28.44 38.39
C PHE A 29 25.69 -29.34 37.24
N ALA A 30 24.88 -30.28 36.73
CA ALA A 30 25.34 -31.17 35.65
C ALA A 30 25.41 -30.46 34.27
N ASP A 31 24.67 -29.36 34.12
CA ASP A 31 24.63 -28.56 32.88
C ASP A 31 25.70 -27.45 32.84
N LEU A 32 26.45 -27.22 33.93
CA LEU A 32 27.51 -26.21 34.01
C LEU A 32 28.55 -26.33 32.86
N PRO A 33 29.05 -27.53 32.51
CA PRO A 33 30.01 -27.70 31.41
C PRO A 33 29.43 -27.36 30.04
N LEU A 34 28.10 -27.37 29.89
CA LEU A 34 27.41 -27.09 28.62
C LEU A 34 27.13 -25.60 28.42
N VAL A 35 27.29 -24.76 29.44
CA VAL A 35 27.06 -23.31 29.38
C VAL A 35 27.77 -22.63 28.19
N PRO A 36 29.05 -22.91 27.88
CA PRO A 36 29.71 -22.30 26.72
C PRO A 36 29.02 -22.64 25.39
N ASN A 37 28.51 -23.87 25.25
CA ASN A 37 27.81 -24.31 24.05
C ASN A 37 26.46 -23.62 23.92
N TYR A 38 25.69 -23.53 25.02
CA TYR A 38 24.41 -22.82 25.02
C TYR A 38 24.59 -21.32 24.79
N ALA A 39 25.60 -20.69 25.39
CA ALA A 39 25.90 -19.27 25.18
C ALA A 39 26.32 -18.98 23.73
N LYS A 40 27.13 -19.84 23.14
CA LYS A 40 27.52 -19.74 21.72
C LYS A 40 26.31 -19.93 20.79
N ALA A 41 25.48 -20.93 21.06
CA ALA A 41 24.25 -21.16 20.29
C ALA A 41 23.27 -19.98 20.40
N HIS A 42 23.05 -19.46 21.60
CA HIS A 42 22.26 -18.25 21.85
C HIS A 42 22.78 -17.07 21.02
N GLY A 43 24.07 -16.77 21.11
CA GLY A 43 24.69 -15.66 20.38
C GLY A 43 24.57 -15.79 18.86
N ILE A 44 24.79 -16.98 18.30
CA ILE A 44 24.65 -17.23 16.85
C ILE A 44 23.20 -17.06 16.41
N LEU A 45 22.24 -17.69 17.10
CA LEU A 45 20.82 -17.64 16.75
C LEU A 45 20.27 -16.21 16.84
N MET A 46 20.55 -15.52 17.94
CA MET A 46 20.11 -14.13 18.15
C MET A 46 20.79 -13.16 17.18
N GLY A 47 22.08 -13.37 16.90
CA GLY A 47 22.81 -12.62 15.89
C GLY A 47 22.19 -12.76 14.51
N LEU A 48 21.95 -13.98 14.04
CA LEU A 48 21.30 -14.23 12.76
C LEU A 48 19.89 -13.61 12.70
N ALA A 49 19.09 -13.77 13.75
CA ALA A 49 17.73 -13.23 13.80
C ALA A 49 17.72 -11.69 13.68
N PHE A 50 18.41 -10.98 14.58
CA PHE A 50 18.30 -9.53 14.70
C PHE A 50 19.22 -8.75 13.76
N VAL A 51 20.36 -9.31 13.37
CA VAL A 51 21.30 -8.61 12.49
C VAL A 51 21.00 -8.88 11.02
N VAL A 52 20.54 -10.08 10.67
CA VAL A 52 20.42 -10.50 9.26
C VAL A 52 18.97 -10.70 8.84
N VAL A 53 18.26 -11.66 9.45
CA VAL A 53 16.99 -12.15 8.92
C VAL A 53 15.87 -11.13 9.06
N LEU A 54 15.62 -10.62 10.27
CA LEU A 54 14.54 -9.67 10.53
C LEU A 54 14.71 -8.35 9.74
N PRO A 55 15.92 -7.73 9.69
CA PRO A 55 16.16 -6.55 8.84
C PRO A 55 15.98 -6.84 7.35
N SER A 56 16.42 -8.00 6.86
CA SER A 56 16.29 -8.39 5.44
C SER A 56 14.82 -8.45 5.02
N GLY A 57 13.95 -9.01 5.85
CA GLY A 57 12.51 -9.04 5.56
C GLY A 57 11.90 -7.64 5.39
N ALA A 58 12.39 -6.64 6.13
CA ALA A 58 11.96 -5.25 5.99
C ALA A 58 12.60 -4.52 4.79
N ILE A 59 13.80 -4.92 4.37
CA ILE A 59 14.46 -4.43 3.14
C ILE A 59 13.75 -4.98 1.90
N PHE A 60 13.44 -6.28 1.86
CA PHE A 60 12.78 -6.91 0.71
C PHE A 60 11.41 -6.30 0.39
N MET A 61 10.67 -5.85 1.40
CA MET A 61 9.42 -5.10 1.20
C MET A 61 9.58 -3.83 0.35
N ARG A 62 10.80 -3.30 0.22
CA ARG A 62 11.11 -2.10 -0.56
C ARG A 62 11.75 -2.41 -1.90
N LEU A 63 12.56 -3.46 -1.97
CA LEU A 63 13.32 -3.79 -3.17
C LEU A 63 12.54 -4.66 -4.17
N LEU A 64 11.62 -5.51 -3.71
CA LEU A 64 10.88 -6.41 -4.59
C LEU A 64 9.74 -5.67 -5.32
N LYS A 65 9.92 -5.45 -6.62
CA LYS A 65 8.93 -4.84 -7.54
C LYS A 65 7.78 -5.78 -7.97
N SER A 66 7.68 -6.96 -7.37
CA SER A 66 6.68 -7.99 -7.75
C SER A 66 5.26 -7.62 -7.29
N LYS A 67 4.26 -8.38 -7.77
CA LYS A 67 2.85 -8.29 -7.34
C LYS A 67 2.79 -8.15 -5.82
N ARG A 68 2.11 -7.09 -5.33
CA ARG A 68 2.11 -6.67 -3.91
C ARG A 68 1.81 -7.82 -2.94
N LYS A 69 0.90 -8.75 -3.29
CA LYS A 69 0.59 -9.95 -2.49
C LYS A 69 1.84 -10.84 -2.31
N ALA A 70 2.62 -11.12 -3.36
CA ALA A 70 3.81 -11.96 -3.28
C ALA A 70 4.91 -11.35 -2.39
N THR A 71 5.15 -10.05 -2.50
CA THR A 71 6.15 -9.35 -1.66
C THR A 71 5.79 -9.40 -0.18
N VAL A 72 4.50 -9.28 0.17
CA VAL A 72 4.02 -9.44 1.55
C VAL A 72 4.23 -10.86 2.05
N TRP A 73 3.92 -11.89 1.24
CA TRP A 73 4.17 -13.28 1.63
C TRP A 73 5.65 -13.59 1.83
N VAL A 74 6.54 -13.03 1.00
CA VAL A 74 7.98 -13.12 1.21
C VAL A 74 8.39 -12.47 2.52
N HIS A 75 7.85 -11.27 2.83
CA HIS A 75 8.10 -10.63 4.11
C HIS A 75 7.65 -11.50 5.28
N VAL A 76 6.40 -11.98 5.27
CA VAL A 76 5.87 -12.87 6.31
C VAL A 76 6.75 -14.11 6.47
N GLY A 77 7.12 -14.77 5.37
CA GLY A 77 7.99 -15.95 5.40
C GLY A 77 9.34 -15.67 6.04
N VAL A 78 10.02 -14.59 5.64
CA VAL A 78 11.32 -14.20 6.23
C VAL A 78 11.17 -13.82 7.70
N GLN A 79 10.10 -13.13 8.09
CA GLN A 79 9.83 -12.79 9.50
C GLN A 79 9.58 -14.04 10.35
N LEU A 80 8.84 -15.03 9.83
CA LEU A 80 8.61 -16.31 10.53
C LEU A 80 9.93 -17.08 10.77
N VAL A 81 10.85 -17.08 9.81
CA VAL A 81 12.18 -17.66 10.00
C VAL A 81 12.94 -16.92 11.10
N GLY A 82 12.94 -15.58 11.07
CA GLY A 82 13.59 -14.77 12.10
C GLY A 82 12.99 -15.01 13.50
N TRP A 83 11.69 -15.23 13.57
CA TRP A 83 10.97 -15.58 14.79
C TRP A 83 11.39 -16.92 15.39
N VAL A 84 11.49 -17.97 14.56
CA VAL A 84 11.96 -19.27 15.02
C VAL A 84 13.37 -19.16 15.60
N LEU A 85 14.28 -18.48 14.89
CA LEU A 85 15.65 -18.24 15.37
C LEU A 85 15.67 -17.45 16.69
N MET A 86 14.85 -16.41 16.81
CA MET A 86 14.73 -15.58 18.00
C MET A 86 14.21 -16.37 19.22
N ILE A 87 13.15 -17.17 19.05
CA ILE A 87 12.59 -17.97 20.14
C ILE A 87 13.57 -19.07 20.57
N SER A 88 14.20 -19.76 19.63
CA SER A 88 15.24 -20.75 19.94
C SER A 88 16.44 -20.10 20.63
N GLY A 89 16.85 -18.91 20.19
CA GLY A 89 17.89 -18.11 20.83
C GLY A 89 17.53 -17.73 22.26
N LEU A 90 16.32 -17.22 22.50
CA LEU A 90 15.83 -16.88 23.85
C LEU A 90 15.82 -18.10 24.76
N ALA A 91 15.37 -19.26 24.28
CA ALA A 91 15.36 -20.50 25.06
C ALA A 91 16.78 -20.89 25.52
N MET A 92 17.78 -20.83 24.64
CA MET A 92 19.19 -21.08 25.01
C MET A 92 19.72 -20.03 26.00
N GLY A 93 19.35 -18.76 25.81
CA GLY A 93 19.73 -17.66 26.71
C GLY A 93 19.12 -17.79 28.10
N ALA A 94 17.86 -18.21 28.19
CA ALA A 94 17.19 -18.46 29.46
C ALA A 94 17.84 -19.64 30.21
N LYS A 95 18.26 -20.69 29.49
CA LYS A 95 19.00 -21.81 30.09
C LYS A 95 20.33 -21.34 30.69
N VAL A 96 21.11 -20.55 29.95
CA VAL A 96 22.38 -19.96 30.45
C VAL A 96 22.12 -19.02 31.63
N GLY A 97 21.10 -18.16 31.53
CA GLY A 97 20.73 -17.22 32.58
C GLY A 97 20.31 -17.91 33.87
N LYS A 98 19.58 -19.02 33.79
CA LYS A 98 19.18 -19.82 34.97
C LYS A 98 20.38 -20.47 35.64
N ILE A 99 21.32 -21.02 34.85
CA ILE A 99 22.53 -21.68 35.38
C ILE A 99 23.47 -20.67 36.04
N LEU A 100 23.62 -19.48 35.46
CA LEU A 100 24.53 -18.45 35.94
C LEU A 100 23.88 -17.45 36.92
N ASP A 101 22.61 -17.66 37.27
CA ASP A 101 21.80 -16.74 38.08
C ASP A 101 21.80 -15.29 37.55
N ARG A 102 21.54 -15.14 36.25
CA ARG A 102 21.59 -13.88 35.48
C ARG A 102 20.27 -13.48 34.82
N LEU A 103 19.17 -14.15 35.15
CA LEU A 103 17.88 -13.90 34.49
C LEU A 103 17.34 -12.50 34.77
N GLU A 104 17.42 -12.04 36.01
CA GLU A 104 16.72 -10.82 36.46
C GLU A 104 17.66 -9.70 36.94
N ASN A 105 18.97 -9.97 37.02
CA ASN A 105 19.97 -9.03 37.58
C ASN A 105 20.97 -8.53 36.54
N ASN A 106 20.74 -8.78 35.24
CA ASN A 106 21.64 -8.41 34.17
C ASN A 106 20.94 -7.59 33.08
N ALA A 107 21.52 -6.43 32.75
CA ALA A 107 20.94 -5.53 31.76
C ALA A 107 20.73 -6.16 30.37
N HIS A 108 21.67 -6.99 29.91
CA HIS A 108 21.53 -7.68 28.61
C HIS A 108 20.38 -8.69 28.62
N THR A 109 20.23 -9.44 29.72
CA THR A 109 19.15 -10.43 29.85
C THR A 109 17.79 -9.76 29.98
N ILE A 110 17.67 -8.71 30.80
CA ILE A 110 16.42 -7.95 30.99
C ILE A 110 16.02 -7.28 29.68
N LEU A 111 16.92 -6.51 29.07
CA LEU A 111 16.65 -5.79 27.82
C LEU A 111 16.31 -6.78 26.70
N GLY A 112 17.08 -7.86 26.56
CA GLY A 112 16.85 -8.89 25.55
C GLY A 112 15.48 -9.56 25.69
N THR A 113 15.10 -9.92 26.92
CA THR A 113 13.79 -10.53 27.21
C THR A 113 12.64 -9.58 26.88
N VAL A 114 12.75 -8.30 27.28
CA VAL A 114 11.76 -7.28 26.97
C VAL A 114 11.64 -7.05 25.46
N VAL A 115 12.76 -6.91 24.74
CA VAL A 115 12.77 -6.72 23.29
C VAL A 115 12.12 -7.90 22.58
N VAL A 116 12.41 -9.14 22.97
CA VAL A 116 11.78 -10.33 22.37
C VAL A 116 10.29 -10.35 22.68
N ALA A 117 9.88 -10.11 23.93
CA ALA A 117 8.46 -10.08 24.31
C ALA A 117 7.67 -9.03 23.51
N LEU A 118 8.22 -7.83 23.33
CA LEU A 118 7.65 -6.79 22.50
C LEU A 118 7.65 -7.17 21.01
N MET A 119 8.72 -7.80 20.53
CA MET A 119 8.80 -8.29 19.15
C MET A 119 7.71 -9.34 18.87
N LEU A 120 7.29 -10.13 19.85
CA LEU A 120 6.19 -11.09 19.70
C LEU A 120 4.82 -10.42 19.43
N LEU A 121 4.67 -9.13 19.71
CA LEU A 121 3.44 -8.39 19.39
C LEU A 121 3.40 -7.88 17.95
N GLN A 122 4.55 -7.89 17.24
CA GLN A 122 4.65 -7.36 15.88
C GLN A 122 3.66 -7.96 14.87
N PRO A 123 3.43 -9.29 14.80
CA PRO A 123 2.47 -9.89 13.87
C PRO A 123 1.03 -9.50 14.17
N VAL A 124 0.68 -9.24 15.44
CA VAL A 124 -0.65 -8.77 15.80
C VAL A 124 -0.88 -7.39 15.19
N PHE A 125 0.05 -6.45 15.41
CA PHE A 125 -0.01 -5.13 14.79
C PHE A 125 0.10 -5.20 13.26
N GLY A 126 0.95 -6.10 12.76
CA GLY A 126 1.14 -6.36 11.33
C GLY A 126 -0.14 -6.86 10.68
N TYR A 127 -0.86 -7.79 11.31
CA TYR A 127 -2.15 -8.31 10.83
C TYR A 127 -3.23 -7.23 10.79
N PHE A 128 -3.42 -6.49 11.89
CA PHE A 128 -4.43 -5.43 11.94
C PHE A 128 -4.13 -4.29 10.97
N HIS A 129 -2.89 -3.83 10.92
CA HIS A 129 -2.47 -2.82 9.95
C HIS A 129 -2.60 -3.35 8.53
N HIS A 130 -2.13 -4.57 8.23
CA HIS A 130 -2.17 -5.11 6.89
C HIS A 130 -3.61 -5.27 6.41
N ARG A 131 -4.53 -5.78 7.25
CA ARG A 131 -5.96 -5.85 6.93
C ARG A 131 -6.54 -4.46 6.63
N ARG A 132 -6.22 -3.46 7.46
CA ARG A 132 -6.67 -2.07 7.24
C ARG A 132 -6.03 -1.42 6.01
N PHE A 133 -4.76 -1.68 5.74
CA PHE A 133 -4.04 -1.16 4.58
C PHE A 133 -4.50 -1.81 3.28
N MET A 134 -4.85 -3.10 3.32
CA MET A 134 -5.49 -3.76 2.18
C MET A 134 -6.84 -3.11 1.89
N ALA A 135 -7.66 -2.85 2.92
CA ALA A 135 -8.96 -2.19 2.77
C ALA A 135 -8.91 -0.68 2.42
N THR A 136 -7.91 0.08 2.89
CA THR A 136 -7.92 1.56 2.74
C THR A 136 -6.84 2.09 1.81
N GLN A 137 -5.80 1.30 1.50
CA GLN A 137 -4.59 1.68 0.74
C GLN A 137 -3.87 2.97 1.22
N LYS A 138 -4.31 3.58 2.33
CA LYS A 138 -3.70 4.75 2.98
C LYS A 138 -2.81 4.28 4.14
N ARG A 139 -1.66 4.95 4.33
CA ARG A 139 -0.82 4.74 5.53
C ARG A 139 -1.52 5.36 6.74
N GLY A 140 -2.21 4.55 7.53
CA GLY A 140 -2.85 4.99 8.77
C GLY A 140 -1.88 5.11 9.94
N LYS A 141 -2.37 5.62 11.09
CA LYS A 141 -1.59 5.71 12.34
C LYS A 141 -1.02 4.35 12.76
N LEU A 142 -1.77 3.27 12.56
CA LEU A 142 -1.33 1.90 12.85
C LEU A 142 -0.21 1.41 11.92
N THR A 143 -0.18 1.86 10.66
CA THR A 143 0.93 1.64 9.71
C THR A 143 2.22 2.23 10.26
N LEU A 144 2.14 3.50 10.65
CA LEU A 144 3.29 4.26 11.12
C LEU A 144 3.81 3.67 12.43
N PHE A 145 2.90 3.32 13.34
CA PHE A 145 3.22 2.63 14.57
C PHE A 145 3.94 1.30 14.31
N HIS A 146 3.37 0.39 13.52
CA HIS A 146 3.97 -0.92 13.22
C HIS A 146 5.40 -0.79 12.65
N ILE A 147 5.60 0.15 11.71
CA ILE A 147 6.90 0.39 11.09
C ILE A 147 7.92 0.93 12.10
N TRP A 148 7.61 1.99 12.84
CA TRP A 148 8.55 2.61 13.78
C TRP A 148 8.80 1.75 15.01
N TYR A 149 7.76 1.10 15.53
CA TYR A 149 7.85 0.10 16.58
C TYR A 149 8.84 -1.00 16.19
N GLY A 150 8.77 -1.51 14.96
CA GLY A 150 9.68 -2.55 14.47
C GLY A 150 11.11 -2.08 14.33
N ARG A 151 11.31 -0.89 13.78
CA ARG A 151 12.64 -0.26 13.62
C ARG A 151 13.34 -0.09 14.97
N ILE A 152 12.63 0.44 15.96
CA ILE A 152 13.17 0.65 17.30
C ILE A 152 13.55 -0.68 17.94
N LEU A 153 12.69 -1.70 17.86
CA LEU A 153 12.99 -3.02 18.43
C LEU A 153 14.15 -3.73 17.73
N ILE A 154 14.27 -3.64 16.41
CA ILE A 154 15.41 -4.20 15.66
C ILE A 154 16.72 -3.53 16.10
N LEU A 155 16.72 -2.19 16.24
CA LEU A 155 17.88 -1.45 16.70
C LEU A 155 18.28 -1.84 18.13
N LEU A 156 17.31 -1.88 19.05
CA LEU A 156 17.53 -2.31 20.44
C LEU A 156 18.05 -3.75 20.50
N GLY A 157 17.55 -4.65 19.65
CA GLY A 157 18.03 -6.03 19.55
C GLY A 157 19.48 -6.13 19.06
N MET A 158 19.87 -5.34 18.06
CA MET A 158 21.27 -5.25 17.61
C MET A 158 22.20 -4.69 18.70
N LEU A 159 21.79 -3.61 19.38
CA LEU A 159 22.58 -3.05 20.49
C LEU A 159 22.71 -4.08 21.63
N ASN A 160 21.62 -4.78 21.95
CA ASN A 160 21.62 -5.83 22.96
C ASN A 160 22.55 -6.99 22.58
N GLY A 161 22.61 -7.38 21.31
CA GLY A 161 23.57 -8.38 20.83
C GLY A 161 25.02 -7.97 21.10
N GLY A 162 25.36 -6.69 20.88
CA GLY A 162 26.67 -6.14 21.24
C GLY A 162 26.96 -6.22 22.74
N PHE A 163 25.98 -5.91 23.60
CA PHE A 163 26.13 -6.08 25.05
C PHE A 163 26.32 -7.55 25.45
N GLY A 164 25.66 -8.48 24.74
CA GLY A 164 25.81 -9.92 24.95
C GLY A 164 27.22 -10.42 24.65
N LEU A 165 27.85 -9.94 23.58
CA LEU A 165 29.24 -10.27 23.25
C LEU A 165 30.22 -9.77 24.30
N LYS A 166 30.01 -8.54 24.79
CA LYS A 166 30.80 -7.97 25.89
C LYS A 166 30.62 -8.77 27.18
N LEU A 167 29.39 -9.19 27.49
CA LEU A 167 29.08 -10.03 28.66
C LEU A 167 29.70 -11.42 28.57
N ALA A 168 29.78 -11.98 27.35
CA ALA A 168 30.37 -13.29 27.09
C ALA A 168 31.91 -13.28 27.11
N ALA A 169 32.55 -12.12 27.29
CA ALA A 169 33.99 -11.94 27.15
C ALA A 169 34.52 -12.60 25.86
N ASN A 170 33.83 -12.32 24.76
CA ASN A 170 34.06 -13.00 23.50
C ASN A 170 35.45 -12.68 22.91
N SER A 171 35.90 -13.50 21.97
CA SER A 171 37.13 -13.23 21.22
C SER A 171 37.04 -11.91 20.43
N THR A 172 38.14 -11.18 20.34
CA THR A 172 38.24 -9.95 19.53
C THR A 172 37.80 -10.17 18.09
N GLY A 173 38.15 -11.34 17.51
CA GLY A 173 37.70 -11.70 16.16
C GLY A 173 36.19 -11.84 16.03
N GLY A 174 35.52 -12.41 17.03
CA GLY A 174 34.05 -12.53 17.04
C GLY A 174 33.33 -11.20 17.27
N GLU A 175 33.89 -10.32 18.10
CA GLU A 175 33.39 -8.94 18.27
C GLU A 175 33.51 -8.13 16.97
N ILE A 176 34.67 -8.20 16.29
CA ILE A 176 34.89 -7.56 14.99
C ILE A 176 33.91 -8.12 13.95
N ALA A 177 33.77 -9.45 13.86
CA ALA A 177 32.87 -10.08 12.89
C ALA A 177 31.42 -9.61 13.07
N TYR A 178 30.92 -9.57 14.31
CA TYR A 178 29.59 -9.05 14.60
C TYR A 178 29.46 -7.57 14.22
N GLY A 179 30.42 -6.74 14.63
CA GLY A 179 30.41 -5.30 14.34
C GLY A 179 30.40 -5.01 12.83
N VAL A 180 31.20 -5.73 12.04
CA VAL A 180 31.24 -5.58 10.58
C VAL A 180 29.90 -5.99 9.96
N VAL A 181 29.35 -7.15 10.31
CA VAL A 181 28.08 -7.62 9.74
C VAL A 181 26.92 -6.70 10.13
N ALA A 182 26.84 -6.30 11.41
CA ALA A 182 25.83 -5.36 11.89
C ALA A 182 25.98 -3.97 11.25
N GLY A 183 27.21 -3.50 11.05
CA GLY A 183 27.48 -2.25 10.34
C GLY A 183 27.02 -2.27 8.89
N ILE A 184 27.36 -3.32 8.14
CA ILE A 184 26.98 -3.45 6.72
C ILE A 184 25.46 -3.57 6.56
N ILE A 185 24.81 -4.46 7.33
CA ILE A 185 23.36 -4.62 7.22
C ILE A 185 22.63 -3.37 7.73
N GLY A 186 23.07 -2.78 8.84
CA GLY A 186 22.51 -1.54 9.38
C GLY A 186 22.63 -0.37 8.39
N ALA A 187 23.81 -0.19 7.78
CA ALA A 187 24.02 0.83 6.76
C ALA A 187 23.17 0.57 5.51
N THR A 188 23.08 -0.68 5.04
CA THR A 188 22.22 -1.05 3.91
C THR A 188 20.76 -0.77 4.21
N TYR A 189 20.29 -1.13 5.41
CA TYR A 189 18.93 -0.86 5.87
C TYR A 189 18.63 0.63 5.88
N LEU A 190 19.52 1.44 6.46
CA LEU A 190 19.39 2.89 6.50
C LEU A 190 19.42 3.50 5.11
N ALA A 191 20.34 3.07 4.24
CA ALA A 191 20.45 3.55 2.87
C ALA A 191 19.17 3.26 2.07
N VAL A 192 18.63 2.05 2.17
CA VAL A 192 17.34 1.69 1.53
C VAL A 192 16.21 2.53 2.13
N MET A 193 16.16 2.73 3.44
CA MET A 193 15.12 3.57 4.05
C MET A 193 15.18 5.02 3.57
N VAL A 194 16.35 5.63 3.65
CA VAL A 194 16.59 7.01 3.24
C VAL A 194 16.31 7.17 1.75
N HIS A 195 16.77 6.24 0.91
CA HIS A 195 16.48 6.27 -0.52
C HIS A 195 14.97 6.27 -0.77
N PHE A 196 14.20 5.37 -0.16
CA PHE A 196 12.75 5.30 -0.38
C PHE A 196 11.97 6.46 0.25
N GLU A 197 12.44 7.04 1.36
CA GLU A 197 11.82 8.20 2.00
C GLU A 197 12.11 9.50 1.22
N ILE A 198 13.35 9.70 0.74
CA ILE A 198 13.75 10.86 -0.06
C ILE A 198 13.19 10.79 -1.49
N THR A 199 13.20 9.61 -2.12
CA THR A 199 12.70 9.44 -3.50
C THR A 199 11.20 9.21 -3.59
N GLY A 200 10.48 9.19 -2.46
CA GLY A 200 9.05 8.91 -2.42
C GLY A 200 8.66 7.52 -2.94
N GLY A 201 9.57 6.54 -2.85
CA GLY A 201 9.41 5.21 -3.42
C GLY A 201 9.31 5.25 -4.94
N ILE A 202 10.44 5.39 -5.65
CA ILE A 202 10.53 5.29 -7.11
C ILE A 202 9.47 6.18 -7.81
N ASN A 203 9.55 7.49 -7.60
CA ASN A 203 9.22 8.43 -8.66
C ASN A 203 10.33 8.34 -9.72
N ASN A 204 10.16 7.44 -10.69
CA ASN A 204 11.07 7.35 -11.82
C ASN A 204 10.79 8.52 -12.80
N ARG A 205 11.13 9.75 -12.42
CA ARG A 205 11.06 10.91 -13.33
C ARG A 205 12.23 10.97 -14.33
N ALA A 206 13.20 10.05 -14.27
CA ALA A 206 14.44 10.18 -15.05
C ALA A 206 14.74 9.04 -16.04
N ALA A 207 13.86 8.04 -16.22
CA ALA A 207 14.14 6.90 -17.12
C ALA A 207 13.05 6.60 -18.18
N TRP A 208 11.98 7.40 -18.27
CA TRP A 208 10.86 7.12 -19.18
C TRP A 208 10.95 7.89 -20.50
N GLY A 209 12.14 7.90 -21.12
CA GLY A 209 12.37 8.61 -22.37
C GLY A 209 13.04 7.81 -23.48
N LYS A 210 13.39 6.52 -23.28
CA LYS A 210 14.18 5.80 -24.30
C LYS A 210 13.74 4.40 -24.73
N ASP A 211 12.90 3.67 -23.98
CA ASP A 211 12.59 2.29 -24.37
C ASP A 211 11.07 1.97 -24.21
N TRP A 212 10.25 2.32 -25.20
CA TRP A 212 8.91 1.76 -25.37
C TRP A 212 8.77 1.08 -26.74
N PRO A 213 8.59 -0.26 -26.83
CA PRO A 213 8.77 -1.00 -28.08
C PRO A 213 7.47 -1.26 -28.87
N TYR A 214 6.57 -0.28 -29.01
CA TYR A 214 5.31 -0.48 -29.77
C TYR A 214 4.99 0.56 -30.85
N TYR A 215 6.00 1.22 -31.42
CA TYR A 215 5.83 1.97 -32.66
C TYR A 215 6.87 1.54 -33.67
N ASN A 216 6.45 0.63 -34.55
CA ASN A 216 6.91 0.50 -35.93
C ASN A 216 5.96 -0.51 -36.59
N ASP A 217 5.00 -0.03 -37.37
CA ASP A 217 4.99 -0.38 -38.79
C ASP A 217 4.09 0.58 -39.56
N ALA A 218 4.70 1.16 -40.59
CA ALA A 218 4.03 1.87 -41.65
C ALA A 218 3.77 0.85 -42.77
N THR A 219 2.53 0.41 -42.90
CA THR A 219 2.06 -0.26 -44.12
C THR A 219 0.80 0.41 -44.64
N LEU A 220 1.02 1.36 -45.54
CA LEU A 220 0.29 1.65 -46.79
C LEU A 220 -1.18 1.20 -46.87
N ARG A 221 -2.10 2.18 -46.97
CA ARG A 221 -3.01 2.33 -48.13
C ARG A 221 -3.65 3.73 -48.20
N ASP A 222 -3.63 4.24 -49.43
CA ASP A 222 -4.52 5.22 -50.08
C ASP A 222 -4.44 6.71 -49.67
N GLY A 223 -3.58 7.43 -50.40
CA GLY A 223 -3.22 8.85 -50.18
C GLY A 223 -4.25 9.92 -50.56
N GLU A 224 -5.43 9.56 -51.05
CA GLU A 224 -6.48 10.55 -51.39
C GLU A 224 -7.38 10.91 -50.19
N VAL A 225 -7.58 9.97 -49.26
CA VAL A 225 -8.31 10.23 -48.00
C VAL A 225 -7.51 11.13 -47.06
N LEU A 226 -6.17 10.97 -47.06
CA LEU A 226 -5.27 11.74 -46.21
C LEU A 226 -5.27 13.23 -46.55
N ALA A 227 -5.41 13.59 -47.83
CA ALA A 227 -5.45 14.99 -48.24
C ALA A 227 -6.73 15.69 -47.77
N ALA A 228 -7.88 15.01 -47.82
CA ALA A 228 -9.16 15.54 -47.32
C ALA A 228 -9.18 15.64 -45.78
N GLU A 229 -8.61 14.64 -45.09
CA GLU A 229 -8.46 14.61 -43.63
C GLU A 229 -7.52 15.71 -43.12
N ILE A 230 -6.39 15.96 -43.82
CA ILE A 230 -5.45 17.03 -43.50
C ILE A 230 -6.11 18.40 -43.73
N GLN A 231 -6.87 18.58 -44.81
CA GLN A 231 -7.60 19.82 -45.06
C GLN A 231 -8.66 20.11 -43.99
N TYR A 232 -9.36 19.08 -43.50
CA TYR A 232 -10.31 19.20 -42.38
C TYR A 232 -9.61 19.54 -41.06
N ARG A 233 -8.51 18.85 -40.72
CA ARG A 233 -7.71 19.06 -39.51
C ARG A 233 -6.99 20.41 -39.48
N MET A 234 -6.66 20.98 -40.63
CA MET A 234 -6.09 22.32 -40.74
C MET A 234 -7.15 23.42 -40.66
N SER A 235 -8.44 23.11 -40.84
CA SER A 235 -9.53 24.09 -40.78
C SER A 235 -10.16 24.27 -39.39
N SER A 236 -9.92 23.33 -38.47
CA SER A 236 -10.26 23.50 -37.05
C SER A 236 -9.04 23.99 -36.28
N GLU A 237 -9.01 25.26 -35.89
CA GLU A 237 -8.29 25.64 -34.67
C GLU A 237 -8.78 24.68 -33.56
N ALA A 238 -7.87 23.83 -33.07
CA ALA A 238 -8.23 22.57 -32.41
C ALA A 238 -9.18 22.80 -31.23
N SER A 239 -10.44 22.43 -31.41
CA SER A 239 -11.42 22.43 -30.32
C SER A 239 -10.89 21.61 -29.15
N PRO A 240 -11.09 22.05 -27.89
CA PRO A 240 -10.58 21.34 -26.74
C PRO A 240 -11.13 19.91 -26.69
N THR A 241 -10.25 18.94 -26.43
CA THR A 241 -10.68 17.55 -26.18
C THR A 241 -11.17 17.47 -24.74
N ARG A 242 -12.48 17.64 -24.55
CA ARG A 242 -13.13 17.53 -23.25
C ARG A 242 -13.57 16.10 -22.97
N ILE A 243 -13.20 15.59 -21.80
CA ILE A 243 -13.50 14.23 -21.35
C ILE A 243 -14.09 14.30 -19.95
N LEU A 244 -15.27 13.70 -19.77
CA LEU A 244 -15.91 13.49 -18.47
C LEU A 244 -15.48 12.14 -17.92
N LEU A 245 -14.91 12.15 -16.71
CA LEU A 245 -14.56 10.98 -15.92
C LEU A 245 -15.60 10.82 -14.81
N ILE A 246 -16.34 9.72 -14.84
CA ILE A 246 -17.35 9.36 -13.84
C ILE A 246 -16.76 8.25 -12.98
N ILE A 247 -16.35 8.57 -11.76
CA ILE A 247 -15.57 7.68 -10.90
C ILE A 247 -16.47 6.98 -9.88
N ASP A 248 -16.47 5.66 -9.87
CA ASP A 248 -17.04 4.79 -8.82
C ASP A 248 -18.47 5.13 -8.39
N VAL A 249 -19.34 5.54 -9.30
CA VAL A 249 -20.78 5.73 -9.00
C VAL A 249 -21.47 4.37 -9.00
N GLN A 250 -21.13 3.54 -8.01
CA GLN A 250 -21.56 2.14 -7.88
C GLN A 250 -22.66 1.99 -6.82
N ARG A 251 -23.54 1.00 -7.01
CA ARG A 251 -24.73 0.75 -6.17
C ARG A 251 -24.38 0.57 -4.70
N CYS A 252 -23.24 -0.03 -4.38
CA CYS A 252 -22.72 -0.20 -3.03
C CYS A 252 -22.52 1.11 -2.27
N LEU A 253 -22.44 2.25 -2.95
CA LEU A 253 -22.31 3.57 -2.32
C LEU A 253 -23.65 4.33 -2.24
N PHE A 254 -24.68 3.90 -2.98
CA PHE A 254 -25.96 4.63 -3.12
C PHE A 254 -27.17 3.86 -2.58
N ASP A 255 -27.19 2.54 -2.70
CA ASP A 255 -28.28 1.66 -2.32
C ASP A 255 -28.14 0.94 -0.95
N PRO A 256 -27.00 0.94 -0.22
CA PRO A 256 -26.91 0.16 1.02
C PRO A 256 -27.78 0.80 2.13
N PRO A 257 -27.98 0.10 3.27
CA PRO A 257 -28.71 0.66 4.42
C PRO A 257 -28.14 1.97 4.97
N ASN A 258 -26.84 2.20 4.74
CA ASN A 258 -26.15 3.45 5.07
C ASN A 258 -25.43 3.99 3.83
N PRO A 259 -26.15 4.66 2.91
CA PRO A 259 -25.56 5.20 1.69
C PRO A 259 -24.64 6.38 2.01
N VAL A 260 -23.90 6.83 1.01
CA VAL A 260 -23.18 8.11 1.07
C VAL A 260 -24.15 9.20 1.54
N PRO A 261 -23.81 10.01 2.56
CA PRO A 261 -24.65 11.13 2.99
C PRO A 261 -25.04 12.02 1.82
N ASP A 262 -26.32 12.42 1.77
CA ASP A 262 -26.90 13.18 0.66
C ASP A 262 -26.82 12.49 -0.72
N SER A 263 -26.75 11.15 -0.78
CA SER A 263 -26.68 10.38 -2.04
C SER A 263 -27.72 10.78 -3.08
N THR A 264 -28.96 11.09 -2.67
CA THR A 264 -30.03 11.58 -3.58
C THR A 264 -29.66 12.90 -4.26
N ARG A 265 -29.12 13.87 -3.49
CA ARG A 265 -28.70 15.17 -4.02
C ARG A 265 -27.49 15.01 -4.92
N ILE A 266 -26.52 14.20 -4.52
CA ILE A 266 -25.32 13.91 -5.31
C ILE A 266 -25.72 13.25 -6.64
N LEU A 267 -26.59 12.24 -6.63
CA LEU A 267 -27.04 11.56 -7.85
C LEU A 267 -27.73 12.52 -8.81
N HIS A 268 -28.58 13.41 -8.31
CA HIS A 268 -29.22 14.45 -9.13
C HIS A 268 -28.19 15.41 -9.76
N ASN A 269 -27.14 15.75 -9.03
CA ASN A 269 -26.05 16.58 -9.55
C ASN A 269 -25.22 15.82 -10.60
N LEU A 270 -24.94 14.53 -10.38
CA LEU A 270 -24.28 13.65 -11.36
C LEU A 270 -25.08 13.55 -12.67
N GLU A 271 -26.41 13.37 -12.58
CA GLU A 271 -27.34 13.40 -13.72
C GLU A 271 -27.26 14.73 -14.48
N THR A 272 -27.29 15.85 -13.76
CA THR A 272 -27.24 17.19 -14.34
C THR A 272 -25.93 17.42 -15.09
N VAL A 273 -24.79 17.06 -14.49
CA VAL A 273 -23.47 17.19 -15.13
C VAL A 273 -23.36 16.27 -16.34
N LEU A 274 -23.79 15.01 -16.23
CA LEU A 274 -23.76 14.06 -17.34
C LEU A 274 -24.58 14.57 -18.53
N ALA A 275 -25.79 15.07 -18.28
CA ALA A 275 -26.64 15.65 -19.31
C ALA A 275 -25.99 16.88 -19.98
N ARG A 276 -25.41 17.79 -19.17
CA ARG A 276 -24.69 18.97 -19.66
C ARG A 276 -23.52 18.60 -20.57
N GLU A 277 -22.69 17.66 -20.16
CA GLU A 277 -21.49 17.25 -20.91
C GLU A 277 -21.88 16.49 -22.20
N ARG A 278 -22.93 15.67 -22.18
CA ARG A 278 -23.47 15.02 -23.40
C ARG A 278 -24.09 16.01 -24.39
N ALA A 279 -24.70 17.09 -23.90
CA ALA A 279 -25.31 18.14 -24.73
C ALA A 279 -24.29 19.17 -25.28
N ALA A 280 -23.02 19.10 -24.88
CA ALA A 280 -21.98 20.00 -25.35
C ALA A 280 -21.73 19.87 -26.86
N SER A 281 -21.21 20.94 -27.48
CA SER A 281 -20.82 20.95 -28.89
C SER A 281 -19.36 21.42 -29.03
N PRO A 282 -18.42 20.54 -29.43
CA PRO A 282 -18.60 19.11 -29.71
C PRO A 282 -18.96 18.30 -28.44
N PRO A 283 -19.58 17.10 -28.58
CA PRO A 283 -19.94 16.27 -27.44
C PRO A 283 -18.72 15.90 -26.58
N THR A 284 -18.85 16.02 -25.26
CA THR A 284 -17.81 15.57 -24.32
C THR A 284 -17.72 14.04 -24.38
N LYS A 285 -16.50 13.51 -24.46
CA LYS A 285 -16.28 12.06 -24.36
C LYS A 285 -16.52 11.62 -22.92
N VAL A 286 -17.39 10.63 -22.70
CA VAL A 286 -17.67 10.09 -21.37
C VAL A 286 -16.90 8.80 -21.13
N ILE A 287 -16.24 8.71 -19.98
CA ILE A 287 -15.52 7.52 -19.50
C ILE A 287 -16.05 7.17 -18.11
N TRP A 288 -16.62 5.98 -17.99
CA TRP A 288 -17.07 5.40 -16.74
C TRP A 288 -15.93 4.66 -16.09
N ILE A 289 -15.74 4.84 -14.80
CA ILE A 289 -14.71 4.16 -14.03
C ILE A 289 -15.41 3.47 -12.87
N ARG A 290 -15.10 2.19 -12.64
CA ARG A 290 -15.64 1.42 -11.51
C ARG A 290 -14.54 0.70 -10.76
N HIS A 291 -14.69 0.62 -9.45
CA HIS A 291 -13.75 0.00 -8.53
C HIS A 291 -14.07 -1.48 -8.32
N ASN A 292 -13.02 -2.29 -8.33
CA ASN A 292 -13.07 -3.73 -8.17
C ASN A 292 -12.25 -4.13 -6.95
N GLU A 293 -12.89 -4.85 -6.03
CA GLU A 293 -12.22 -5.46 -4.88
C GLU A 293 -12.79 -6.86 -4.64
N ASP A 294 -12.05 -7.90 -5.04
CA ASP A 294 -12.50 -9.30 -4.91
C ASP A 294 -12.76 -9.72 -3.45
N ASP A 295 -12.04 -9.08 -2.52
CA ASP A 295 -12.02 -9.38 -1.09
C ASP A 295 -13.13 -8.62 -0.32
N ASP A 296 -13.83 -7.67 -0.96
CA ASP A 296 -14.95 -6.90 -0.40
C ASP A 296 -16.26 -7.28 -1.14
N PRO A 297 -17.26 -7.90 -0.46
CA PRO A 297 -18.52 -8.26 -1.09
C PRO A 297 -19.28 -7.10 -1.76
N GLU A 298 -19.10 -5.87 -1.32
CA GLU A 298 -19.78 -4.68 -1.86
C GLU A 298 -19.15 -4.21 -3.19
N PHE A 299 -17.84 -4.37 -3.32
CA PHE A 299 -17.07 -4.01 -4.51
C PHE A 299 -16.62 -5.22 -5.33
N ARG A 300 -17.18 -6.41 -5.04
CA ARG A 300 -16.82 -7.64 -5.73
C ARG A 300 -17.36 -7.63 -7.16
N PRO A 301 -16.51 -7.81 -8.19
CA PRO A 301 -16.96 -7.83 -9.57
C PRO A 301 -18.10 -8.81 -9.84
N TYR A 302 -19.00 -8.40 -10.73
CA TYR A 302 -20.16 -9.18 -11.18
C TYR A 302 -21.20 -9.47 -10.08
N THR A 303 -21.29 -8.59 -9.09
CA THR A 303 -22.35 -8.60 -8.08
C THR A 303 -23.23 -7.35 -8.22
N GLU A 304 -24.50 -7.44 -7.81
CA GLU A 304 -25.43 -6.31 -7.91
C GLU A 304 -24.92 -5.04 -7.19
N PRO A 305 -24.40 -5.09 -5.93
CA PRO A 305 -23.88 -3.89 -5.27
C PRO A 305 -22.68 -3.27 -6.01
N TRP A 306 -21.90 -4.06 -6.74
CA TRP A 306 -20.74 -3.57 -7.47
C TRP A 306 -21.11 -2.84 -8.78
N GLU A 307 -22.29 -3.06 -9.34
CA GLU A 307 -22.66 -2.43 -10.61
C GLU A 307 -22.73 -0.91 -10.49
N ILE A 308 -22.46 -0.22 -11.60
CA ILE A 308 -22.68 1.23 -11.71
C ILE A 308 -24.17 1.51 -11.50
N VAL A 309 -24.53 2.58 -10.79
CA VAL A 309 -25.91 3.03 -10.64
C VAL A 309 -26.49 3.30 -12.03
N GLN A 310 -27.69 2.76 -12.32
CA GLN A 310 -28.39 2.94 -13.60
C GLN A 310 -29.81 3.42 -13.33
N ASN A 311 -30.22 4.49 -14.00
CA ASN A 311 -31.60 4.96 -14.07
C ASN A 311 -31.88 5.63 -15.43
N ASP A 312 -33.10 6.16 -15.63
CA ASP A 312 -33.49 6.78 -16.91
C ASP A 312 -32.57 7.93 -17.37
N ALA A 313 -32.06 8.73 -16.43
CA ALA A 313 -31.19 9.90 -16.71
C ALA A 313 -29.69 9.58 -16.59
N PHE A 314 -29.31 8.65 -15.74
CA PHE A 314 -27.95 8.24 -15.43
C PHE A 314 -27.74 6.78 -15.85
N HIS A 315 -27.45 6.58 -17.13
CA HIS A 315 -27.15 5.28 -17.69
C HIS A 315 -26.00 5.35 -18.68
N ILE A 316 -25.31 4.24 -18.87
CA ILE A 316 -24.19 4.11 -19.81
C ILE A 316 -24.75 4.01 -21.23
N GLN A 317 -24.21 4.80 -22.16
CA GLN A 317 -24.55 4.71 -23.59
C GLN A 317 -23.62 3.74 -24.33
N GLU A 318 -24.09 3.21 -25.47
CA GLU A 318 -23.39 2.18 -26.26
C GLU A 318 -21.98 2.60 -26.73
N ASN A 319 -21.76 3.91 -26.91
CA ASN A 319 -20.48 4.49 -27.34
C ASN A 319 -19.55 4.91 -26.19
N GLU A 320 -19.96 4.70 -24.94
CA GLU A 320 -19.19 5.10 -23.76
C GLU A 320 -18.38 3.92 -23.20
N VAL A 321 -17.17 4.22 -22.73
CA VAL A 321 -16.23 3.18 -22.28
C VAL A 321 -16.27 3.03 -20.76
N ILE A 322 -16.09 1.79 -20.30
CA ILE A 322 -15.93 1.45 -18.89
C ILE A 322 -14.48 1.06 -18.64
N VAL A 323 -13.89 1.64 -17.60
CA VAL A 323 -12.54 1.34 -17.10
C VAL A 323 -12.67 0.71 -15.72
N ASP A 324 -12.16 -0.51 -15.59
CA ASP A 324 -12.04 -1.21 -14.32
C ASP A 324 -10.75 -0.81 -13.59
N LYS A 325 -10.83 -0.55 -12.28
CA LYS A 325 -9.67 -0.23 -11.44
C LYS A 325 -9.70 -0.96 -10.10
N THR A 326 -8.53 -1.25 -9.54
CA THR A 326 -8.40 -1.89 -8.21
C THR A 326 -7.71 -0.99 -7.18
N THR A 327 -7.50 0.29 -7.51
CA THR A 327 -6.91 1.28 -6.58
C THR A 327 -7.63 2.63 -6.69
N PRO A 328 -7.39 3.58 -5.77
CA PRO A 328 -7.94 4.94 -5.90
C PRO A 328 -7.44 5.72 -7.11
N ASP A 329 -6.26 5.41 -7.63
CA ASP A 329 -5.70 6.06 -8.81
C ASP A 329 -6.27 5.42 -10.08
N SER A 330 -7.17 6.11 -10.77
CA SER A 330 -7.84 5.56 -11.96
C SER A 330 -6.91 5.37 -13.16
N PHE A 331 -5.67 5.90 -13.15
CA PHE A 331 -4.67 5.64 -14.20
C PHE A 331 -3.71 4.49 -13.85
N HIS A 332 -3.71 4.02 -12.60
CA HIS A 332 -2.75 3.02 -12.14
C HIS A 332 -3.17 1.62 -12.61
N GLU A 333 -2.37 1.03 -13.51
CA GLU A 333 -2.58 -0.32 -14.05
C GLU A 333 -3.95 -0.51 -14.73
N THR A 334 -4.48 0.55 -15.37
CA THR A 334 -5.77 0.54 -16.07
C THR A 334 -5.64 0.95 -17.54
N SER A 335 -6.72 0.85 -18.31
CA SER A 335 -6.81 1.34 -19.69
C SER A 335 -7.10 2.85 -19.80
N LEU A 336 -7.28 3.58 -18.68
CA LEU A 336 -7.74 4.98 -18.71
C LEU A 336 -6.85 5.87 -19.57
N ALA A 337 -5.52 5.75 -19.43
CA ALA A 337 -4.57 6.53 -20.21
C ALA A 337 -4.77 6.31 -21.71
N SER A 338 -4.94 5.06 -22.15
CA SER A 338 -5.15 4.71 -23.56
C SER A 338 -6.48 5.27 -24.12
N HIS A 339 -7.49 5.43 -23.27
CA HIS A 339 -8.74 6.07 -23.67
C HIS A 339 -8.65 7.61 -23.73
N VAL A 340 -7.73 8.23 -22.99
CA VAL A 340 -7.46 9.68 -23.05
C VAL A 340 -6.51 10.02 -24.20
N GLU A 341 -5.43 9.25 -24.35
CA GLU A 341 -4.32 9.46 -25.29
C GLU A 341 -4.61 8.84 -26.67
N THR A 342 -5.70 9.26 -27.31
CA THR A 342 -6.07 8.79 -28.65
C THR A 342 -5.24 9.47 -29.76
N ALA A 343 -5.43 9.08 -31.03
CA ALA A 343 -4.64 9.58 -32.16
C ALA A 343 -4.68 11.11 -32.36
N CYS A 344 -5.71 11.80 -31.85
CA CYS A 344 -5.85 13.26 -31.90
C CYS A 344 -5.51 13.95 -30.57
N PHE A 345 -4.89 13.22 -29.63
CA PHE A 345 -4.55 13.74 -28.31
C PHE A 345 -3.56 14.91 -28.38
N ASN A 346 -3.96 16.01 -27.75
CA ASN A 346 -3.11 17.18 -27.55
C ASN A 346 -3.22 17.59 -26.06
N PRO A 347 -2.13 17.49 -25.28
CA PRO A 347 -2.18 17.77 -23.85
C PRO A 347 -2.43 19.24 -23.53
N GLN A 348 -2.21 20.18 -24.46
CA GLN A 348 -2.49 21.61 -24.29
C GLN A 348 -3.97 21.96 -24.46
N THR A 349 -4.73 21.13 -25.17
CA THR A 349 -6.18 21.33 -25.39
C THR A 349 -7.04 20.33 -24.61
N LEU A 350 -6.41 19.45 -23.83
CA LEU A 350 -7.09 18.46 -22.99
C LEU A 350 -7.82 19.14 -21.82
N GLN A 351 -9.11 18.81 -21.67
CA GLN A 351 -9.89 19.15 -20.50
C GLN A 351 -10.44 17.88 -19.87
N LEU A 352 -10.11 17.63 -18.60
CA LEU A 352 -10.61 16.49 -17.83
C LEU A 352 -11.57 17.01 -16.77
N VAL A 353 -12.82 16.58 -16.82
CA VAL A 353 -13.88 16.90 -15.87
C VAL A 353 -14.11 15.67 -15.01
N ILE A 354 -14.07 15.81 -13.69
CA ILE A 354 -14.15 14.68 -12.76
C ILE A 354 -15.38 14.84 -11.87
N ILE A 355 -16.19 13.78 -11.83
CA ILE A 355 -17.33 13.60 -10.93
C ILE A 355 -17.31 12.20 -10.32
N GLY A 356 -18.06 11.99 -9.24
CA GLY A 356 -18.28 10.67 -8.65
C GLY A 356 -17.68 10.50 -7.25
N MET A 357 -17.22 9.30 -6.92
CA MET A 357 -16.98 8.85 -5.56
C MET A 357 -15.58 8.24 -5.37
N GLN A 358 -15.02 8.20 -4.17
CA GLN A 358 -15.26 9.13 -3.06
C GLN A 358 -14.33 10.34 -3.17
N SER A 359 -14.77 11.50 -2.67
CA SER A 359 -14.07 12.79 -2.66
C SER A 359 -12.62 12.63 -2.22
N ASP A 360 -12.41 12.14 -1.00
CA ASP A 360 -11.09 12.02 -0.36
C ASP A 360 -10.32 10.74 -0.71
N PHE A 361 -10.83 9.92 -1.63
CA PHE A 361 -10.18 8.72 -2.13
C PHE A 361 -9.97 8.81 -3.64
N CYS A 362 -10.85 8.19 -4.42
CA CYS A 362 -10.64 7.97 -5.85
C CYS A 362 -10.70 9.27 -6.65
N VAL A 363 -11.60 10.19 -6.29
CA VAL A 363 -11.71 11.52 -6.93
C VAL A 363 -10.43 12.31 -6.70
N GLN A 364 -10.04 12.54 -5.44
CA GLN A 364 -8.82 13.28 -5.11
C GLN A 364 -7.57 12.65 -5.74
N THR A 365 -7.41 11.33 -5.63
CA THR A 365 -6.21 10.63 -6.14
C THR A 365 -6.14 10.73 -7.66
N THR A 366 -7.26 10.53 -8.36
CA THR A 366 -7.31 10.61 -9.81
C THR A 366 -7.08 12.03 -10.31
N ALA A 367 -7.65 13.04 -9.64
CA ALA A 367 -7.45 14.44 -9.98
C ALA A 367 -5.97 14.86 -9.85
N ARG A 368 -5.32 14.48 -8.74
CA ARG A 368 -3.87 14.68 -8.53
C ARG A 368 -3.03 13.95 -9.58
N ARG A 369 -3.40 12.71 -9.92
CA ARG A 369 -2.70 11.97 -10.97
C ARG A 369 -2.86 12.64 -12.34
N ALA A 370 -4.03 13.16 -12.65
CA ALA A 370 -4.32 13.82 -13.92
C ALA A 370 -3.40 15.04 -14.13
N ILE A 371 -3.28 15.94 -13.15
CA ILE A 371 -2.37 17.10 -13.26
C ILE A 371 -0.89 16.69 -13.30
N ALA A 372 -0.52 15.61 -12.62
CA ALA A 372 0.85 15.10 -12.65
C ALA A 372 1.21 14.44 -14.00
N ARG A 373 0.24 13.77 -14.63
CA ARG A 373 0.41 13.11 -15.94
C ARG A 373 0.32 14.11 -17.08
N TYR A 374 -0.56 15.10 -16.98
CA TYR A 374 -0.84 16.09 -18.01
C TYR A 374 -0.70 17.52 -17.45
N PRO A 375 0.54 18.02 -17.25
CA PRO A 375 0.75 19.33 -16.62
C PRO A 375 0.17 20.53 -17.39
N SER A 376 -0.08 20.37 -18.70
CA SER A 376 -0.67 21.40 -19.57
C SER A 376 -2.19 21.27 -19.74
N ALA A 377 -2.79 20.21 -19.20
CA ALA A 377 -4.23 20.00 -19.32
C ALA A 377 -5.00 20.83 -18.30
N ARG A 378 -6.24 21.17 -18.64
CA ARG A 378 -7.20 21.73 -17.68
C ARG A 378 -7.89 20.58 -16.96
N VAL A 379 -7.65 20.43 -15.66
CA VAL A 379 -8.33 19.42 -14.84
C VAL A 379 -9.32 20.12 -13.92
N SER A 380 -10.56 19.64 -13.90
CA SER A 380 -11.61 20.14 -13.03
C SER A 380 -12.33 19.04 -12.27
N VAL A 381 -12.83 19.39 -11.09
CA VAL A 381 -13.75 18.61 -10.27
C VAL A 381 -15.03 19.45 -10.12
N VAL A 382 -16.20 18.84 -10.30
CA VAL A 382 -17.47 19.59 -10.24
C VAL A 382 -18.03 19.58 -8.83
N HIS A 383 -18.13 20.76 -8.21
CA HIS A 383 -18.65 20.96 -6.86
C HIS A 383 -20.04 20.33 -6.72
N GLY A 384 -20.27 19.58 -5.65
CA GLY A 384 -21.55 18.92 -5.38
C GLY A 384 -21.87 17.72 -6.28
N ALA A 385 -21.07 17.41 -7.30
CA ALA A 385 -21.16 16.19 -8.11
C ALA A 385 -20.07 15.16 -7.72
N HIS A 386 -19.63 15.21 -6.48
CA HIS A 386 -18.86 14.17 -5.81
C HIS A 386 -19.21 14.17 -4.31
N GLY A 387 -18.92 13.07 -3.61
CA GLY A 387 -19.21 12.98 -2.18
C GLY A 387 -18.31 11.99 -1.45
N THR A 388 -18.52 11.83 -0.16
CA THR A 388 -17.82 10.84 0.68
C THR A 388 -18.63 10.58 1.95
N TYR A 389 -18.08 9.86 2.92
CA TYR A 389 -18.69 9.62 4.22
C TYR A 389 -18.16 10.60 5.27
N ASP A 390 -18.88 10.68 6.39
CA ASP A 390 -18.42 11.41 7.58
C ASP A 390 -17.07 10.86 8.06
N ASP A 391 -16.15 11.75 8.43
CA ASP A 391 -14.90 11.35 9.09
C ASP A 391 -15.12 11.29 10.60
N GLU A 392 -15.54 10.11 11.08
CA GLU A 392 -15.75 9.85 12.50
C GLU A 392 -14.53 10.20 13.37
N SER A 393 -13.32 10.14 12.80
CA SER A 393 -12.08 10.37 13.55
C SER A 393 -11.80 11.86 13.82
N SER A 394 -12.30 12.74 12.95
CA SER A 394 -12.22 14.20 13.11
C SER A 394 -13.55 14.84 13.50
N GLY A 395 -14.65 14.08 13.46
CA GLY A 395 -16.01 14.55 13.73
C GLY A 395 -16.59 15.42 12.61
N ARG A 396 -16.00 15.36 11.41
CA ARG A 396 -16.39 16.19 10.27
C ARG A 396 -17.43 15.49 9.41
N SER A 397 -18.39 16.25 8.92
CA SER A 397 -19.41 15.73 8.01
C SER A 397 -18.82 15.41 6.63
N ALA A 398 -19.48 14.54 5.88
CA ALA A 398 -19.19 14.23 4.48
C ALA A 398 -19.08 15.47 3.59
N GLU A 399 -19.92 16.48 3.85
CA GLU A 399 -19.89 17.78 3.17
C GLU A 399 -18.61 18.54 3.53
N GLU A 400 -18.27 18.66 4.82
CA GLU A 400 -17.05 19.33 5.27
C GLU A 400 -15.77 18.65 4.76
N VAL A 401 -15.79 17.31 4.62
CA VAL A 401 -14.69 16.55 4.01
C VAL A 401 -14.62 16.89 2.52
N SER A 402 -15.73 16.79 1.79
CA SER A 402 -15.76 17.08 0.35
C SER A 402 -15.30 18.50 0.02
N GLU A 403 -15.77 19.51 0.76
CA GLU A 403 -15.30 20.89 0.59
C GLU A 403 -13.81 21.07 0.95
N GLN A 404 -13.29 20.33 1.92
CA GLN A 404 -11.85 20.36 2.20
C GLN A 404 -11.06 19.84 1.00
N ILE A 405 -11.50 18.73 0.42
CA ILE A 405 -10.86 18.16 -0.76
C ILE A 405 -10.90 19.16 -1.91
N GLU A 406 -12.02 19.83 -2.15
CA GLU A 406 -12.10 20.90 -3.15
C GLU A 406 -11.10 22.03 -2.88
N ARG A 407 -10.97 22.49 -1.62
CA ARG A 407 -9.97 23.50 -1.24
C ARG A 407 -8.54 23.03 -1.47
N GLU A 408 -8.22 21.78 -1.12
CA GLU A 408 -6.90 21.19 -1.36
C GLU A 408 -6.58 21.08 -2.85
N LEU A 409 -7.50 20.54 -3.64
CA LEU A 409 -7.34 20.37 -5.08
C LEU A 409 -7.22 21.74 -5.77
N LYS A 410 -7.99 22.74 -5.35
CA LYS A 410 -7.88 24.11 -5.83
C LYS A 410 -6.51 24.72 -5.57
N ASN A 411 -5.96 24.52 -4.38
CA ASN A 411 -4.60 24.97 -4.04
C ASN A 411 -3.51 24.28 -4.86
N GLU A 412 -3.80 23.08 -5.40
CA GLU A 412 -2.90 22.31 -6.27
C GLU A 412 -3.08 22.65 -7.77
N GLY A 413 -3.96 23.60 -8.11
CA GLY A 413 -4.18 24.06 -9.48
C GLY A 413 -5.32 23.35 -10.23
N ILE A 414 -6.11 22.53 -9.54
CA ILE A 414 -7.32 21.91 -10.10
C ILE A 414 -8.47 22.91 -10.02
N ILE A 415 -9.28 22.98 -11.06
CA ILE A 415 -10.43 23.89 -11.12
C ILE A 415 -11.62 23.25 -10.42
N ILE A 416 -12.28 23.99 -9.54
CA ILE A 416 -13.59 23.59 -9.01
C ILE A 416 -14.65 24.24 -9.89
N GLU A 417 -15.37 23.43 -10.65
CA GLU A 417 -16.45 23.88 -11.55
C GLU A 417 -17.78 23.82 -10.81
N ASP A 418 -18.67 24.77 -11.08
CA ASP A 418 -20.06 24.70 -10.64
C ASP A 418 -20.86 23.74 -11.54
N ILE A 419 -21.99 23.26 -11.02
CA ILE A 419 -22.90 22.36 -11.75
C ILE A 419 -23.53 23.09 -12.95
N ASN A 420 -23.78 24.40 -12.82
CA ASN A 420 -24.51 25.22 -13.80
C ASN A 420 -23.61 25.98 -14.78
#